data_AF-A0AAV3RKU8-F1
#
_entry.id   AF-A0AAV3RKU8-F1
#
_cell.length_a   1.000
_cell.length_b   1.000
_cell.length_c   1.000
_cell.angle_alpha   90.00
_cell.angle_beta   90.00
_cell.angle_gamma   90.00
#
_symmetry.space_group_name_H-M   'P 1'
#
loop_
_entity.id
_entity.type
_entity.pdbx_description
1 polymer ?
#
loop_
_entity_poly.entity_id
_entity_poly.type
_entity_poly.pdbx_seq_one_letter_code
_entity_poly.pdbx_strand_id
1 'polypeptide(L)'
;MEDEEMVHIIDLDCFEPAQWVNLLQSFSLQKKLKFQLRITGIHEKKEVLERMACILNNEAEKLDIGFQFNPIVSKVEDLDTDKLSVKTGLQRNRLTLNDFLENDSNNNNNSTPGFSPDSATSSPFFIMPPKMANFLTLLWSFFPKLLVVTEQEANHSGLKLMERIDEALHFYGAFFDCLESKIPRGSVERYQVEKIVFGQEIKNIVACEGLERTTRHEKLEKWIPRLEMAGFMKVDLSFSGMIQARKLLHNNNYDGYMVKEKNGYFFICWHDQPLYSVSSSSIASRMIYSG
;
A
#
# COMPACT_ATOMS: atom_id res chain seq x y z
N MET A 1 1.41 13.00 14.30
CA MET A 1 0.87 14.32 13.93
C MET A 1 0.45 15.14 15.17
N GLU A 2 1.11 14.90 16.31
CA GLU A 2 0.62 15.38 17.62
C GLU A 2 0.77 16.89 17.81
N ASP A 3 1.69 17.52 17.11
CA ASP A 3 1.93 18.98 17.18
C ASP A 3 1.49 19.73 15.91
N GLU A 4 0.91 19.03 14.94
CA GLU A 4 0.49 19.65 13.68
C GLU A 4 -0.89 20.30 13.85
N GLU A 5 -1.01 21.54 13.37
CA GLU A 5 -2.29 22.26 13.26
C GLU A 5 -3.02 21.91 11.95
N MET A 6 -2.28 21.52 10.92
CA MET A 6 -2.82 21.10 9.63
C MET A 6 -2.22 19.76 9.20
N VAL A 7 -3.07 18.80 8.89
CA VAL A 7 -2.68 17.48 8.38
C VAL A 7 -3.26 17.30 6.99
N HIS A 8 -2.41 16.89 6.06
CA HIS A 8 -2.83 16.47 4.72
C HIS A 8 -2.52 15.01 4.50
N ILE A 9 -3.55 14.24 4.17
CA ILE A 9 -3.48 12.82 3.85
C ILE A 9 -3.68 12.66 2.34
N ILE A 10 -2.88 11.79 1.73
CA ILE A 10 -3.07 11.35 0.36
C ILE A 10 -3.39 9.85 0.43
N ASP A 11 -4.58 9.49 -0.04
CA ASP A 11 -5.08 8.13 -0.11
C ASP A 11 -5.06 7.66 -1.58
N LEU A 12 -4.21 6.69 -1.88
CA LEU A 12 -3.92 6.25 -3.25
C LEU A 12 -4.96 5.27 -3.80
N ASP A 13 -5.78 4.66 -2.95
CA ASP A 13 -6.86 3.76 -3.34
C ASP A 13 -8.11 4.05 -2.50
N CYS A 14 -8.68 5.23 -2.74
CA CYS A 14 -9.66 5.84 -1.88
C CYS A 14 -11.08 5.32 -2.15
N PHE A 15 -11.44 4.19 -1.55
CA PHE A 15 -12.76 3.57 -1.72
C PHE A 15 -13.55 3.30 -0.43
N GLU A 16 -12.90 3.22 0.73
CA GLU A 16 -13.54 2.87 2.01
C GLU A 16 -13.52 4.04 3.02
N PRO A 17 -14.67 4.69 3.29
CA PRO A 17 -14.73 5.85 4.19
C PRO A 17 -14.44 5.54 5.66
N ALA A 18 -14.65 4.30 6.12
CA ALA A 18 -14.52 3.95 7.53
C ALA A 18 -13.14 4.28 8.12
N GLN A 19 -12.07 4.13 7.33
CA GLN A 19 -10.71 4.45 7.76
C GLN A 19 -10.58 5.92 8.20
N TRP A 20 -11.08 6.85 7.38
CA TRP A 20 -10.93 8.28 7.65
C TRP A 20 -12.00 8.82 8.59
N VAL A 21 -13.19 8.21 8.63
CA VAL A 21 -14.20 8.47 9.68
C VAL A 21 -13.63 8.17 11.06
N ASN A 22 -13.01 6.99 11.24
CA ASN A 22 -12.37 6.62 12.52
C ASN A 22 -11.24 7.58 12.89
N LEU A 23 -10.50 8.09 11.90
CA LEU A 23 -9.44 9.07 12.13
C LEU A 23 -10.01 10.44 12.55
N LEU A 24 -11.07 10.93 11.89
CA LEU A 24 -11.78 12.15 12.28
C LEU A 24 -12.29 12.06 13.73
N GLN A 25 -12.93 10.96 14.08
CA GLN A 25 -13.39 10.69 15.44
C GLN A 25 -12.24 10.63 16.44
N SER A 26 -11.09 10.08 16.06
CA SER A 26 -9.90 10.07 16.91
C SER A 26 -9.33 11.48 17.13
N PHE A 27 -9.34 12.34 16.11
CA PHE A 27 -8.90 13.73 16.24
C PHE A 27 -9.85 14.59 17.08
N SER A 28 -11.17 14.39 16.99
CA SER A 28 -12.13 15.15 17.79
C SER A 28 -11.93 14.95 19.30
N LEU A 29 -11.50 13.74 19.71
CA LEU A 29 -11.19 13.42 21.11
C LEU A 29 -9.97 14.19 21.65
N GLN A 30 -9.07 14.68 20.78
CA GLN A 30 -7.88 15.42 21.18
C GLN A 30 -8.16 16.91 21.53
N LYS A 31 -9.37 17.42 21.24
CA LYS A 31 -9.84 18.79 21.58
C LYS A 31 -8.90 19.94 21.15
N LYS A 32 -8.25 19.83 19.99
CA LYS A 32 -7.44 20.92 19.43
C LYS A 32 -8.31 22.01 18.81
N LEU A 33 -8.22 23.24 19.32
CA LEU A 33 -9.07 24.38 18.95
C LEU A 33 -8.93 24.88 17.49
N LYS A 34 -7.94 24.43 16.71
CA LYS A 34 -7.66 24.90 15.34
C LYS A 34 -7.08 23.81 14.42
N PHE A 35 -7.56 22.58 14.55
CA PHE A 35 -7.09 21.49 13.70
C PHE A 35 -7.78 21.51 12.32
N GLN A 36 -6.98 21.49 11.24
CA GLN A 36 -7.48 21.34 9.88
C GLN A 36 -7.01 20.02 9.27
N LEU A 37 -7.95 19.24 8.74
CA LEU A 37 -7.67 18.00 8.03
C LEU A 37 -8.00 18.16 6.53
N ARG A 38 -7.04 17.81 5.69
CA ARG A 38 -7.23 17.68 4.25
C ARG A 38 -7.01 16.24 3.83
N ILE A 39 -7.87 15.71 2.97
CA ILE A 39 -7.70 14.38 2.37
C ILE A 39 -7.77 14.53 0.86
N THR A 40 -6.74 14.07 0.16
CA THR A 40 -6.77 13.85 -1.29
C THR A 40 -7.02 12.38 -1.54
N GLY A 41 -8.18 12.05 -2.11
CA GLY A 41 -8.55 10.68 -2.43
C GLY A 41 -8.39 10.40 -3.93
N ILE A 42 -7.70 9.33 -4.28
CA ILE A 42 -7.47 8.91 -5.66
C ILE A 42 -8.24 7.61 -5.92
N HIS A 43 -9.03 7.58 -6.97
CA HIS A 43 -9.75 6.38 -7.39
C HIS A 43 -10.21 6.50 -8.85
N GLU A 44 -10.37 5.39 -9.57
CA GLU A 44 -10.72 5.41 -11.00
C GLU A 44 -12.17 5.85 -11.26
N LYS A 45 -13.05 5.62 -10.28
CA LYS A 45 -14.49 5.88 -10.38
C LYS A 45 -14.88 7.13 -9.62
N LYS A 46 -15.43 8.11 -10.34
CA LYS A 46 -15.89 9.38 -9.77
C LYS A 46 -16.98 9.19 -8.72
N GLU A 47 -17.90 8.25 -8.94
CA GLU A 47 -19.05 7.99 -8.06
C GLU A 47 -18.60 7.51 -6.68
N VAL A 48 -17.49 6.77 -6.61
CA VAL A 48 -16.87 6.33 -5.35
C VAL A 48 -16.35 7.55 -4.58
N LEU A 49 -15.62 8.44 -5.24
CA LEU A 49 -15.08 9.66 -4.63
C LEU A 49 -16.17 10.66 -4.23
N GLU A 50 -17.26 10.77 -4.98
CA GLU A 50 -18.41 11.60 -4.61
C GLU A 50 -19.10 11.07 -3.35
N ARG A 51 -19.29 9.75 -3.24
CA ARG A 51 -19.80 9.12 -2.01
C ARG A 51 -18.85 9.33 -0.84
N MET A 52 -17.54 9.17 -1.07
CA MET A 52 -16.49 9.40 -0.09
C MET A 52 -16.57 10.83 0.47
N ALA A 53 -16.60 11.83 -0.42
CA ALA A 53 -16.70 13.23 -0.05
C ALA A 53 -17.94 13.52 0.79
N CYS A 54 -19.10 12.99 0.39
CA CYS A 54 -20.35 13.17 1.12
C CYS A 54 -20.25 12.64 2.57
N ILE A 55 -19.76 11.41 2.75
CA ILE A 55 -19.64 10.79 4.08
C ILE A 55 -18.65 11.54 4.96
N LEU A 56 -17.46 11.87 4.43
CA LEU A 56 -16.42 12.53 5.21
C LEU A 56 -16.76 13.97 5.58
N ASN A 57 -17.37 14.74 4.67
CA ASN A 57 -17.82 16.10 4.97
C ASN A 57 -18.91 16.10 6.05
N ASN A 58 -19.90 15.22 5.94
CA ASN A 58 -20.98 15.11 6.93
C ASN A 58 -20.42 14.72 8.31
N GLU A 59 -19.43 13.84 8.36
CA GLU A 59 -18.83 13.43 9.64
C GLU A 59 -17.94 14.54 10.24
N ALA A 60 -17.15 15.23 9.42
CA ALA A 60 -16.35 16.35 9.87
C ALA A 60 -17.20 17.52 10.40
N GLU A 61 -18.34 17.81 9.76
CA GLU A 61 -19.30 18.82 10.23
C GLU A 61 -19.88 18.47 11.60
N LYS A 62 -20.30 17.22 11.81
CA LYS A 62 -20.79 16.76 13.13
C LYS A 62 -19.76 16.89 14.24
N LEU A 63 -18.48 16.73 13.89
CA LEU A 63 -17.36 16.77 14.82
C LEU A 63 -16.76 18.17 14.98
N ASP A 64 -17.28 19.18 14.26
CA ASP A 64 -16.75 20.55 14.22
C ASP A 64 -15.25 20.60 13.87
N ILE A 65 -14.84 19.80 12.88
CA ILE A 65 -13.46 19.73 12.39
C ILE A 65 -13.36 20.49 11.07
N GLY A 66 -12.40 21.43 10.96
CA GLY A 66 -12.07 22.07 9.69
C GLY A 66 -11.57 21.03 8.69
N PHE A 67 -12.36 20.76 7.64
CA PHE A 67 -12.10 19.65 6.73
C PHE A 67 -12.15 20.04 5.26
N GLN A 68 -11.31 19.41 4.44
CA GLN A 68 -11.32 19.54 2.99
C GLN A 68 -11.06 18.19 2.32
N PHE A 69 -11.95 17.78 1.42
CA PHE A 69 -11.74 16.63 0.54
C PHE A 69 -11.41 17.06 -0.90
N ASN A 70 -10.34 16.51 -1.47
CA ASN A 70 -9.88 16.79 -2.83
C ASN A 70 -9.89 15.48 -3.66
N PRO A 71 -10.91 15.24 -4.49
CA PRO A 71 -10.96 14.03 -5.32
C PRO A 71 -10.05 14.13 -6.54
N ILE A 72 -9.34 13.06 -6.87
CA ILE A 72 -8.61 12.88 -8.13
C ILE A 72 -9.12 11.60 -8.80
N VAL A 73 -9.81 11.77 -9.93
CA VAL A 73 -10.27 10.64 -10.75
C VAL A 73 -9.13 10.19 -11.66
N SER A 74 -8.40 9.16 -11.24
CA SER A 74 -7.25 8.62 -11.97
C SER A 74 -6.93 7.22 -11.48
N LYS A 75 -6.25 6.45 -12.30
CA LYS A 75 -5.47 5.30 -11.81
C LYS A 75 -4.20 5.80 -11.15
N VAL A 76 -3.66 5.01 -10.22
CA VAL A 76 -2.37 5.29 -9.57
C VAL A 76 -1.23 5.26 -10.58
N GLU A 77 -1.30 4.37 -11.58
CA GLU A 77 -0.30 4.25 -12.65
C GLU A 77 -0.23 5.47 -13.58
N ASP A 78 -1.29 6.28 -13.62
CA ASP A 78 -1.42 7.47 -14.48
C ASP A 78 -1.16 8.79 -13.72
N LEU A 79 -0.72 8.70 -12.46
CA LEU A 79 -0.45 9.87 -11.63
C LEU A 79 0.84 10.57 -12.04
N ASP A 80 0.79 11.89 -12.01
CA ASP A 80 1.93 12.78 -12.21
C ASP A 80 1.91 13.86 -11.11
N THR A 81 3.06 14.48 -10.85
CA THR A 81 3.23 15.54 -9.85
C THR A 81 2.27 16.70 -10.09
N ASP A 82 1.97 17.03 -11.35
CA ASP A 82 1.13 18.17 -11.71
C ASP A 82 -0.35 17.94 -11.36
N LYS A 83 -0.85 16.70 -11.56
CA LYS A 83 -2.22 16.31 -11.18
C LYS A 83 -2.41 16.32 -9.66
N LEU A 84 -1.34 16.03 -8.93
CA LEU A 84 -1.32 15.99 -7.49
C LEU A 84 -0.97 17.33 -6.85
N SER A 85 -0.80 18.41 -7.63
CA SER A 85 -0.35 19.73 -7.18
C SER A 85 -1.13 20.22 -5.95
N VAL A 86 -0.58 19.83 -4.81
CA VAL A 86 -1.02 20.21 -3.49
C VAL A 86 -0.76 21.70 -3.41
N LYS A 87 -1.82 22.50 -3.23
CA LYS A 87 -1.69 23.91 -2.83
C LYS A 87 -1.12 23.97 -1.41
N THR A 88 0.16 23.67 -1.27
CA THR A 88 1.03 24.08 -0.17
C THR A 88 1.95 25.13 -0.78
N GLY A 89 1.90 26.36 -0.27
CA GLY A 89 2.59 27.54 -0.80
C GLY A 89 4.12 27.49 -0.68
N LEU A 90 4.74 26.42 -1.14
CA LEU A 90 6.17 26.30 -1.38
C LEU A 90 6.33 25.93 -2.84
N GLN A 91 6.44 26.95 -3.70
CA GLN A 91 7.08 26.77 -4.99
C GLN A 91 8.51 26.29 -4.73
N ARG A 92 8.75 24.99 -4.89
CA ARG A 92 10.09 24.45 -5.08
C ARG A 92 10.19 23.93 -6.51
N ASN A 93 10.97 24.65 -7.28
CA ASN A 93 11.40 24.31 -8.62
C ASN A 93 12.14 22.95 -8.67
N ARG A 94 11.91 22.20 -9.77
CA ARG A 94 12.75 21.15 -10.41
C ARG A 94 12.71 19.77 -9.73
N LEU A 95 12.61 18.64 -10.45
CA LEU A 95 13.24 18.23 -11.71
C LEU A 95 12.30 17.36 -12.57
N THR A 96 12.29 17.57 -13.88
CA THR A 96 11.78 16.62 -14.87
C THR A 96 12.82 15.52 -15.09
N LEU A 97 12.43 14.26 -14.98
CA LEU A 97 13.27 13.12 -15.38
C LEU A 97 12.61 12.44 -16.58
N ASN A 98 12.84 13.04 -17.74
CA ASN A 98 12.86 12.29 -18.98
C ASN A 98 14.04 11.33 -18.90
N ASP A 99 13.75 10.06 -18.68
CA ASP A 99 14.52 8.94 -19.24
C ASP A 99 13.53 7.83 -19.58
N PHE A 100 12.82 8.07 -20.67
CA PHE A 100 12.22 7.03 -21.48
C PHE A 100 13.36 6.21 -22.08
N LEU A 101 13.48 4.94 -21.71
CA LEU A 101 14.06 3.93 -22.58
C LEU A 101 13.20 2.66 -22.58
N GLU A 102 12.56 2.46 -23.72
CA GLU A 102 12.13 1.19 -24.26
C GLU A 102 13.33 0.24 -24.42
N ASN A 103 13.15 -1.02 -24.02
CA ASN A 103 13.41 -2.25 -24.79
C ASN A 103 13.88 -3.37 -23.87
N ASP A 104 12.95 -4.25 -23.50
CA ASP A 104 13.29 -5.58 -22.97
C ASP A 104 12.77 -6.69 -23.88
N SER A 105 12.81 -6.45 -25.20
CA SER A 105 12.39 -7.43 -26.21
C SER A 105 13.05 -7.20 -27.57
N ASN A 106 14.39 -7.24 -27.65
CA ASN A 106 15.15 -7.63 -28.87
C ASN A 106 16.65 -7.29 -28.72
N ASN A 107 17.44 -8.18 -28.11
CA ASN A 107 18.77 -8.51 -28.62
C ASN A 107 19.40 -9.63 -27.78
N ASN A 108 19.30 -10.87 -28.26
CA ASN A 108 20.28 -11.90 -27.94
C ASN A 108 20.42 -12.81 -29.15
N ASN A 109 21.04 -12.27 -30.20
CA ASN A 109 21.70 -13.05 -31.25
C ASN A 109 23.09 -12.43 -31.50
N ASN A 110 24.11 -13.27 -31.30
CA ASN A 110 25.50 -13.21 -31.77
C ASN A 110 26.59 -12.66 -30.82
N SER A 111 27.31 -13.61 -30.18
CA SER A 111 28.78 -13.85 -30.19
C SER A 111 29.72 -12.63 -29.98
N THR A 112 30.63 -12.52 -29.00
CA THR A 112 31.74 -13.36 -28.45
C THR A 112 32.45 -12.57 -27.29
N PRO A 113 33.63 -12.94 -26.72
CA PRO A 113 34.11 -14.20 -26.13
C PRO A 113 34.62 -14.06 -24.67
N GLY A 114 34.56 -15.15 -23.91
CA GLY A 114 35.55 -15.54 -22.88
C GLY A 114 35.86 -14.61 -21.71
N PHE A 115 35.14 -14.79 -20.59
CA PHE A 115 35.68 -14.53 -19.24
C PHE A 115 35.33 -15.70 -18.30
N SER A 116 36.33 -16.15 -17.55
CA SER A 116 36.36 -17.36 -16.69
C SER A 116 35.22 -17.45 -15.67
N PRO A 117 34.78 -18.66 -15.29
CA PRO A 117 33.71 -18.86 -14.33
C PRO A 117 34.29 -19.07 -12.93
N ASP A 118 34.85 -18.04 -12.28
CA ASP A 118 35.25 -18.12 -10.87
C ASP A 118 35.16 -16.75 -10.20
N SER A 119 33.95 -16.35 -9.82
CA SER A 119 33.67 -15.35 -8.77
C SER A 119 32.17 -15.34 -8.48
N ALA A 120 31.71 -16.34 -7.73
CA ALA A 120 30.37 -16.38 -7.16
C ALA A 120 30.26 -15.41 -5.97
N THR A 121 30.20 -14.11 -6.25
CA THR A 121 29.74 -13.06 -5.33
C THR A 121 29.12 -11.91 -6.13
N SER A 122 28.09 -12.23 -6.89
CA SER A 122 27.07 -11.26 -7.25
C SER A 122 25.81 -11.68 -6.52
N SER A 123 25.55 -11.04 -5.37
CA SER A 123 24.18 -10.94 -4.88
C SER A 123 23.31 -10.58 -6.08
N PRO A 124 22.20 -11.28 -6.37
CA PRO A 124 21.35 -10.90 -7.48
C PRO A 124 21.01 -9.43 -7.26
N PHE A 125 21.52 -8.56 -8.12
CA PHE A 125 21.33 -7.12 -7.98
C PHE A 125 19.82 -6.92 -7.84
N PHE A 126 19.42 -6.27 -6.76
CA PHE A 126 18.02 -6.00 -6.52
C PHE A 126 17.58 -4.97 -7.56
N ILE A 127 16.97 -5.42 -8.67
CA ILE A 127 16.54 -4.54 -9.75
C ILE A 127 15.14 -4.02 -9.39
N MET A 128 15.05 -2.71 -9.12
CA MET A 128 13.77 -2.03 -8.97
C MET A 128 13.20 -1.74 -10.37
N PRO A 129 11.97 -2.22 -10.68
CA PRO A 129 11.35 -1.91 -11.97
C PRO A 129 11.21 -0.39 -12.18
N PRO A 130 11.44 0.15 -13.39
CA PRO A 130 11.38 1.60 -13.64
C PRO A 130 10.06 2.25 -13.21
N LYS A 131 8.91 1.58 -13.45
CA LYS A 131 7.59 2.06 -12.98
C LYS A 131 7.53 2.19 -11.46
N MET A 132 8.09 1.24 -10.73
CA MET A 132 8.16 1.28 -9.27
C MET A 132 9.09 2.40 -8.79
N ALA A 133 10.24 2.57 -9.45
CA ALA A 133 11.17 3.65 -9.14
C ALA A 133 10.54 5.03 -9.32
N ASN A 134 9.83 5.24 -10.43
CA ASN A 134 9.12 6.47 -10.71
C ASN A 134 8.01 6.74 -9.69
N PHE A 135 7.24 5.70 -9.34
CA PHE A 135 6.19 5.80 -8.34
C PHE A 135 6.74 6.17 -6.95
N LEU A 136 7.79 5.51 -6.48
CA LEU A 136 8.40 5.86 -5.19
C LEU A 136 9.05 7.25 -5.20
N THR A 137 9.61 7.68 -6.33
CA THR A 137 10.12 9.05 -6.51
C THR A 137 8.98 10.07 -6.44
N LEU A 138 7.84 9.78 -7.05
CA LEU A 138 6.62 10.59 -6.93
C LEU A 138 6.17 10.69 -5.47
N LEU A 139 6.09 9.57 -4.74
CA LEU A 139 5.75 9.57 -3.31
C LEU A 139 6.73 10.40 -2.49
N TRP A 140 8.03 10.29 -2.78
CA TRP A 140 9.08 11.05 -2.10
C TRP A 140 8.94 12.56 -2.36
N SER A 141 8.54 12.95 -3.57
CA SER A 141 8.37 14.36 -3.96
C SER A 141 7.30 15.11 -3.16
N PHE A 142 6.35 14.41 -2.53
CA PHE A 142 5.39 15.00 -1.60
C PHE A 142 5.98 15.36 -0.24
N PHE A 143 7.25 15.00 0.02
CA PHE A 143 7.92 15.16 1.30
C PHE A 143 7.09 14.67 2.51
N PRO A 144 6.45 13.48 2.45
CA PRO A 144 5.56 13.00 3.50
C PRO A 144 6.28 12.91 4.84
N LYS A 145 5.58 13.30 5.93
CA LYS A 145 6.07 13.08 7.29
C LYS A 145 6.02 11.59 7.66
N LEU A 146 5.05 10.87 7.11
CA LEU A 146 4.85 9.44 7.30
C LEU A 146 4.25 8.86 6.02
N LEU A 147 4.79 7.75 5.57
CA LEU A 147 4.23 6.86 4.58
C LEU A 147 3.83 5.57 5.30
N VAL A 148 2.60 5.12 5.12
CA VAL A 148 2.11 3.83 5.64
C VAL A 148 1.77 2.96 4.45
N VAL A 149 2.30 1.75 4.43
CA VAL A 149 2.10 0.78 3.35
C VAL A 149 1.49 -0.47 3.94
N THR A 150 0.35 -0.89 3.39
CA THR A 150 -0.31 -2.17 3.70
C THR A 150 -0.28 -3.03 2.46
N GLU A 151 0.34 -4.20 2.54
CA GLU A 151 0.58 -5.06 1.37
C GLU A 151 0.16 -6.49 1.64
N GLN A 152 -0.24 -7.19 0.58
CA GLN A 152 -0.55 -8.61 0.65
C GLN A 152 0.75 -9.42 0.81
N GLU A 153 0.83 -10.22 1.86
CA GLU A 153 2.07 -10.92 2.25
C GLU A 153 2.24 -12.25 1.51
N ALA A 154 2.39 -12.17 0.18
CA ALA A 154 2.54 -13.31 -0.72
C ALA A 154 3.59 -13.05 -1.80
N ASN A 155 4.21 -14.11 -2.35
CA ASN A 155 5.12 -14.00 -3.49
C ASN A 155 4.48 -14.47 -4.80
N HIS A 156 3.55 -13.68 -5.35
CA HIS A 156 2.89 -13.96 -6.64
C HIS A 156 3.63 -13.38 -7.85
N SER A 157 4.78 -12.74 -7.64
CA SER A 157 5.62 -12.20 -8.72
C SER A 157 6.58 -13.23 -9.36
N GLY A 158 6.56 -14.50 -8.90
CA GLY A 158 7.43 -15.58 -9.38
C GLY A 158 7.46 -15.76 -10.91
N LEU A 159 8.62 -16.19 -11.42
CA LEU A 159 8.85 -16.35 -12.86
C LEU A 159 8.21 -17.64 -13.40
N LYS A 160 8.21 -18.73 -12.62
CA LYS A 160 7.65 -20.02 -13.03
C LYS A 160 6.19 -20.15 -12.62
N LEU A 161 5.38 -20.71 -13.51
CA LEU A 161 3.96 -20.95 -13.26
C LEU A 161 3.73 -21.82 -12.00
N MET A 162 4.51 -22.90 -11.82
CA MET A 162 4.35 -23.79 -10.67
C MET A 162 4.61 -23.10 -9.33
N GLU A 163 5.58 -22.18 -9.27
CA GLU A 163 5.85 -21.39 -8.05
C GLU A 163 4.66 -20.48 -7.72
N ARG A 164 4.06 -19.85 -8.75
CA ARG A 164 2.89 -18.98 -8.57
C ARG A 164 1.63 -19.75 -8.17
N ILE A 165 1.40 -20.93 -8.76
CA ILE A 165 0.27 -21.79 -8.41
C ILE A 165 0.38 -22.23 -6.95
N ASP A 166 1.56 -22.69 -6.53
CA ASP A 166 1.78 -23.17 -5.17
C ASP A 166 1.59 -22.04 -4.15
N GLU A 167 2.19 -20.87 -4.37
CA GLU A 167 2.02 -19.73 -3.46
C GLU A 167 0.56 -19.25 -3.41
N ALA A 168 -0.13 -19.15 -4.56
CA ALA A 168 -1.52 -18.73 -4.60
C ALA A 168 -2.45 -19.73 -3.91
N LEU A 169 -2.21 -21.04 -4.07
CA LEU A 169 -3.01 -22.06 -3.41
C LEU A 169 -2.93 -21.93 -1.88
N HIS A 170 -1.73 -21.77 -1.33
CA HIS A 170 -1.53 -21.60 0.11
C HIS A 170 -2.11 -20.27 0.61
N PHE A 171 -1.85 -19.17 -0.09
CA PHE A 171 -2.28 -17.84 0.31
C PHE A 171 -3.80 -17.68 0.26
N TYR A 172 -4.44 -18.00 -0.87
CA TYR A 172 -5.89 -17.92 -0.96
C TYR A 172 -6.58 -19.04 -0.18
N GLY A 173 -5.96 -20.22 -0.02
CA GLY A 173 -6.47 -21.27 0.87
C GLY A 173 -6.78 -20.74 2.27
N ALA A 174 -5.87 -19.94 2.84
CA ALA A 174 -6.09 -19.28 4.13
C ALA A 174 -7.27 -18.30 4.11
N PHE A 175 -7.47 -17.50 3.05
CA PHE A 175 -8.64 -16.62 2.92
C PHE A 175 -9.96 -17.38 2.78
N PHE A 176 -9.98 -18.48 2.03
CA PHE A 176 -11.16 -19.33 1.91
C PHE A 176 -11.48 -20.01 3.25
N ASP A 177 -10.46 -20.42 4.02
CA ASP A 177 -10.64 -20.94 5.38
C ASP A 177 -11.21 -19.86 6.33
N CYS A 178 -10.73 -18.61 6.23
CA CYS A 178 -11.30 -17.48 6.97
C CYS A 178 -12.81 -17.35 6.72
N LEU A 179 -13.22 -17.34 5.44
CA LEU A 179 -14.62 -17.23 5.05
C LEU A 179 -15.44 -18.44 5.51
N GLU A 180 -14.90 -19.65 5.39
CA GLU A 180 -15.55 -20.88 5.85
C GLU A 180 -15.82 -20.86 7.36
N SER A 181 -14.90 -20.30 8.13
CA SER A 181 -15.01 -20.30 9.60
C SER A 181 -16.10 -19.36 10.15
N LYS A 182 -16.49 -18.31 9.40
CA LYS A 182 -17.40 -17.26 9.89
C LYS A 182 -18.63 -17.01 9.02
N ILE A 183 -18.56 -17.30 7.72
CA ILE A 183 -19.60 -16.91 6.77
C ILE A 183 -20.28 -18.15 6.16
N PRO A 184 -21.62 -18.28 6.27
CA PRO A 184 -22.35 -19.42 5.72
C PRO A 184 -22.09 -19.62 4.22
N ARG A 185 -21.99 -20.89 3.78
CA ARG A 185 -21.75 -21.25 2.37
C ARG A 185 -22.81 -20.74 1.40
N GLY A 186 -24.03 -20.50 1.87
CA GLY A 186 -25.13 -19.94 1.07
C GLY A 186 -25.13 -18.40 0.97
N SER A 187 -24.18 -17.70 1.61
CA SER A 187 -24.11 -16.24 1.56
C SER A 187 -23.75 -15.75 0.15
N VAL A 188 -24.53 -14.80 -0.35
CA VAL A 188 -24.27 -14.14 -1.64
C VAL A 188 -23.02 -13.28 -1.56
N GLU A 189 -22.80 -12.62 -0.42
CA GLU A 189 -21.64 -11.77 -0.15
C GLU A 189 -20.35 -12.61 -0.17
N ARG A 190 -20.37 -13.79 0.47
CA ARG A 190 -19.27 -14.75 0.40
C ARG A 190 -18.96 -15.14 -1.04
N TYR A 191 -19.98 -15.52 -1.81
CA TYR A 191 -19.80 -15.89 -3.21
C TYR A 191 -19.21 -14.74 -4.05
N GLN A 192 -19.65 -13.51 -3.80
CA GLN A 192 -19.10 -12.32 -4.48
C GLN A 192 -17.62 -12.12 -4.16
N VAL A 193 -17.22 -12.22 -2.89
CA VAL A 193 -15.80 -12.10 -2.50
C VAL A 193 -14.98 -13.23 -3.13
N GLU A 194 -15.40 -14.48 -2.97
CA GLU A 194 -14.67 -15.64 -3.50
C GLU A 194 -14.51 -15.58 -5.02
N LYS A 195 -15.56 -15.16 -5.76
CA LYS A 195 -15.54 -15.18 -7.23
C LYS A 195 -14.98 -13.90 -7.86
N ILE A 196 -15.37 -12.73 -7.36
CA ILE A 196 -15.13 -11.44 -8.01
C ILE A 196 -13.84 -10.80 -7.48
N VAL A 197 -13.49 -11.03 -6.21
CA VAL A 197 -12.23 -10.55 -5.63
C VAL A 197 -11.16 -11.63 -5.81
N PHE A 198 -11.22 -12.71 -5.02
CA PHE A 198 -10.18 -13.73 -5.02
C PHE A 198 -10.05 -14.47 -6.35
N GLY A 199 -11.19 -14.87 -6.94
CA GLY A 199 -11.20 -15.59 -8.21
C GLY A 199 -10.59 -14.80 -9.37
N GLN A 200 -10.74 -13.46 -9.41
CA GLN A 200 -10.13 -12.64 -10.45
C GLN A 200 -8.62 -12.48 -10.23
N GLU A 201 -8.18 -12.29 -8.99
CA GLU A 201 -6.74 -12.25 -8.67
C GLU A 201 -6.05 -13.58 -8.97
N ILE A 202 -6.61 -14.71 -8.52
CA ILE A 202 -6.11 -16.06 -8.81
C ILE A 202 -6.01 -16.28 -10.33
N LYS A 203 -7.07 -15.92 -11.07
CA LYS A 203 -7.08 -16.02 -12.53
C LYS A 203 -5.94 -15.20 -13.14
N ASN A 204 -5.72 -13.97 -12.68
CA ASN A 204 -4.66 -13.11 -13.22
C ASN A 204 -3.26 -13.66 -12.88
N ILE A 205 -3.06 -14.20 -11.67
CA ILE A 205 -1.79 -14.81 -11.24
C ILE A 205 -1.43 -16.05 -12.06
N VAL A 206 -2.41 -16.92 -12.32
CA VAL A 206 -2.20 -18.25 -12.92
C VAL A 206 -2.29 -18.21 -14.44
N ALA A 207 -3.28 -17.52 -14.99
CA ALA A 207 -3.62 -17.62 -16.42
C ALA A 207 -3.03 -16.50 -17.29
N CYS A 208 -2.58 -15.39 -16.71
CA CYS A 208 -1.99 -14.28 -17.46
C CYS A 208 -0.45 -14.28 -17.37
N GLU A 209 0.20 -13.64 -18.34
CA GLU A 209 1.64 -13.41 -18.34
C GLU A 209 1.97 -11.99 -18.85
N GLY A 210 3.25 -11.59 -18.76
CA GLY A 210 3.71 -10.30 -19.29
C GLY A 210 2.91 -9.11 -18.73
N LEU A 211 2.49 -8.20 -19.62
CA LEU A 211 1.73 -7.00 -19.27
C LEU A 211 0.27 -7.29 -18.87
N GLU A 212 -0.29 -8.43 -19.30
CA GLU A 212 -1.66 -8.83 -18.93
C GLU A 212 -1.73 -9.33 -17.49
N ARG A 213 -0.61 -9.81 -16.93
CA ARG A 213 -0.50 -10.17 -15.52
C ARG A 213 -0.18 -8.94 -14.69
N THR A 214 -1.21 -8.41 -14.03
CA THR A 214 -1.19 -7.19 -13.21
C THR A 214 -1.10 -7.50 -11.72
N THR A 215 -1.66 -8.63 -11.26
CA THR A 215 -1.59 -9.08 -9.87
C THR A 215 -0.22 -9.71 -9.58
N ARG A 216 0.63 -8.98 -8.86
CA ARG A 216 2.04 -9.33 -8.62
C ARG A 216 2.46 -9.02 -7.17
N HIS A 217 1.76 -9.63 -6.21
CA HIS A 217 2.07 -9.43 -4.79
C HIS A 217 3.51 -9.83 -4.49
N GLU A 218 4.10 -9.06 -3.59
CA GLU A 218 5.45 -9.29 -3.09
C GLU A 218 5.47 -9.06 -1.59
N LYS A 219 6.18 -9.95 -0.90
CA LYS A 219 6.37 -9.91 0.56
C LYS A 219 7.08 -8.63 0.99
N LEU A 220 6.86 -8.26 2.25
CA LEU A 220 7.48 -7.09 2.87
C LEU A 220 9.01 -7.05 2.69
N GLU A 221 9.67 -8.21 2.72
CA GLU A 221 11.12 -8.35 2.54
C GLU A 221 11.64 -7.75 1.21
N LYS A 222 10.81 -7.70 0.16
CA LYS A 222 11.14 -7.05 -1.11
C LYS A 222 10.75 -5.58 -1.13
N TRP A 223 9.72 -5.18 -0.39
CA TRP A 223 9.29 -3.78 -0.30
C TRP A 223 10.27 -2.90 0.47
N ILE A 224 10.84 -3.41 1.56
CA ILE A 224 11.79 -2.68 2.42
C ILE A 224 12.98 -2.10 1.61
N PRO A 225 13.78 -2.89 0.88
CA PRO A 225 14.92 -2.34 0.15
C PRO A 225 14.51 -1.34 -0.95
N ARG A 226 13.30 -1.44 -1.52
CA ARG A 226 12.79 -0.45 -2.48
C ARG A 226 12.51 0.90 -1.84
N LEU A 227 11.84 0.86 -0.68
CA LEU A 227 11.55 2.06 0.10
C LEU A 227 12.86 2.73 0.55
N GLU A 228 13.81 1.95 1.06
CA GLU A 228 15.13 2.44 1.48
C GLU A 228 15.92 3.06 0.32
N MET A 229 15.95 2.40 -0.84
CA MET A 229 16.61 2.93 -2.03
C MET A 229 15.96 4.22 -2.56
N ALA A 230 14.66 4.41 -2.32
CA ALA A 230 13.94 5.64 -2.61
C ALA A 230 14.06 6.71 -1.49
N GLY A 231 14.88 6.47 -0.45
CA GLY A 231 15.14 7.44 0.62
C GLY A 231 14.11 7.45 1.76
N PHE A 232 13.25 6.43 1.83
CA PHE A 232 12.35 6.20 2.96
C PHE A 232 13.01 5.30 4.00
N MET A 233 13.10 5.79 5.22
CA MET A 233 13.62 5.05 6.37
C MET A 233 12.47 4.57 7.24
N LYS A 234 12.61 3.35 7.76
CA LYS A 234 11.64 2.73 8.66
C LYS A 234 11.31 3.64 9.86
N VAL A 235 10.04 3.67 10.21
CA VAL A 235 9.51 4.19 11.47
C VAL A 235 8.76 3.05 12.16
N ASP A 236 9.04 2.80 13.44
CA ASP A 236 8.35 1.75 14.18
C ASP A 236 6.87 2.07 14.37
N LEU A 237 6.01 1.07 14.13
CA LEU A 237 4.60 1.16 14.46
C LEU A 237 4.41 1.12 15.99
N SER A 238 3.44 1.88 16.49
CA SER A 238 3.27 2.05 17.93
C SER A 238 2.76 0.78 18.62
N PHE A 239 3.35 0.46 19.78
CA PHE A 239 2.88 -0.65 20.60
C PHE A 239 1.40 -0.51 20.99
N SER A 240 0.95 0.73 21.27
CA SER A 240 -0.47 1.02 21.54
C SER A 240 -1.36 0.67 20.35
N GLY A 241 -0.94 0.99 19.13
CA GLY A 241 -1.65 0.63 17.89
C GLY A 241 -1.79 -0.89 17.74
N MET A 242 -0.73 -1.65 18.02
CA MET A 242 -0.80 -3.11 18.02
C MET A 242 -1.82 -3.65 19.03
N ILE A 243 -1.81 -3.12 20.26
CA ILE A 243 -2.76 -3.54 21.29
C ILE A 243 -4.20 -3.21 20.89
N GLN A 244 -4.43 -2.05 20.26
CA GLN A 244 -5.75 -1.69 19.73
C GLN A 244 -6.20 -2.65 18.62
N ALA A 245 -5.33 -2.99 17.68
CA ALA A 245 -5.64 -3.94 16.62
C ALA A 245 -5.99 -5.34 17.17
N ARG A 246 -5.22 -5.84 18.15
CA ARG A 246 -5.53 -7.12 18.82
C ARG A 246 -6.86 -7.09 19.57
N LYS A 247 -7.15 -6.00 20.28
CA LYS A 247 -8.44 -5.82 20.96
C LYS A 247 -9.60 -5.80 19.98
N LEU A 248 -9.42 -5.16 18.81
CA LEU A 248 -10.43 -5.14 17.76
C LEU A 248 -10.74 -6.55 17.26
N LEU A 249 -9.72 -7.39 17.02
CA LEU A 249 -9.94 -8.78 16.62
C LEU A 249 -10.70 -9.58 17.69
N HIS A 250 -10.29 -9.44 18.96
CA HIS A 250 -10.93 -10.14 20.06
C HIS A 250 -12.38 -9.71 20.27
N ASN A 251 -12.66 -8.41 20.30
CA ASN A 251 -13.99 -7.87 20.60
C ASN A 251 -15.03 -8.16 19.52
N ASN A 252 -14.60 -8.37 18.27
CA ASN A 252 -15.49 -8.66 17.15
C ASN A 252 -15.58 -10.17 16.82
N ASN A 253 -15.08 -11.04 17.71
CA ASN A 253 -15.07 -12.49 17.53
C ASN A 253 -14.40 -12.93 16.21
N TYR A 254 -13.29 -12.28 15.82
CA TYR A 254 -12.49 -12.68 14.66
C TYR A 254 -11.47 -13.78 15.03
N ASP A 255 -11.93 -14.82 15.73
CA ASP A 255 -11.08 -15.96 16.12
C ASP A 255 -10.40 -16.58 14.90
N GLY A 256 -9.13 -16.94 15.08
CA GLY A 256 -8.25 -17.39 14.00
C GLY A 256 -7.37 -16.26 13.45
N TYR A 257 -7.86 -15.01 13.42
CA TYR A 257 -7.00 -13.88 13.08
C TYR A 257 -6.06 -13.50 14.23
N MET A 258 -4.83 -13.12 13.88
CA MET A 258 -3.83 -12.65 14.83
C MET A 258 -3.04 -11.48 14.26
N VAL A 259 -2.57 -10.59 15.14
CA VAL A 259 -1.60 -9.53 14.78
C VAL A 259 -0.25 -9.85 15.43
N LYS A 260 0.75 -10.15 14.61
CA LYS A 260 2.13 -10.39 15.03
C LYS A 260 2.97 -9.15 14.75
N GLU A 261 3.92 -8.86 15.63
CA GLU A 261 4.94 -7.84 15.38
C GLU A 261 6.27 -8.55 15.16
N LYS A 262 7.01 -8.11 14.14
CA LYS A 262 8.36 -8.59 13.86
C LYS A 262 9.17 -7.43 13.28
N ASN A 263 10.26 -7.09 13.96
CA ASN A 263 11.18 -6.03 13.55
C ASN A 263 10.47 -4.68 13.30
N GLY A 264 9.51 -4.28 14.13
CA GLY A 264 8.75 -3.03 14.05
C GLY A 264 7.65 -3.00 12.98
N TYR A 265 7.42 -4.11 12.27
CA TYR A 265 6.35 -4.26 11.30
C TYR A 265 5.22 -5.11 11.86
N PHE A 266 4.00 -4.85 11.43
CA PHE A 266 2.84 -5.66 11.83
C PHE A 266 2.45 -6.62 10.71
N PHE A 267 2.08 -7.83 11.11
CA PHE A 267 1.56 -8.86 10.23
C PHE A 267 0.18 -9.25 10.71
N ILE A 268 -0.81 -9.13 9.83
CA ILE A 268 -2.15 -9.67 10.03
C ILE A 268 -2.13 -11.09 9.47
N CYS A 269 -2.39 -12.06 10.33
CA CYS A 269 -2.28 -13.49 10.02
C CYS A 269 -3.63 -14.17 10.20
N TRP A 270 -3.88 -15.22 9.42
CA TRP A 270 -4.84 -16.27 9.74
C TRP A 270 -4.07 -17.46 10.30
N HIS A 271 -4.29 -17.77 11.57
CA HIS A 271 -3.41 -18.60 12.36
C HIS A 271 -1.94 -18.15 12.19
N ASP A 272 -1.05 -19.05 11.77
CA ASP A 272 0.35 -18.72 11.53
C ASP A 272 0.65 -18.18 10.13
N GLN A 273 -0.31 -18.23 9.20
CA GLN A 273 -0.14 -17.76 7.82
C GLN A 273 -0.29 -16.24 7.75
N PRO A 274 0.75 -15.49 7.36
CA PRO A 274 0.63 -14.06 7.08
C PRO A 274 -0.28 -13.80 5.87
N LEU A 275 -1.18 -12.83 6.01
CA LEU A 275 -2.08 -12.39 4.95
C LEU A 275 -1.71 -10.98 4.47
N TYR A 276 -1.45 -10.09 5.42
CA TYR A 276 -1.03 -8.72 5.14
C TYR A 276 0.13 -8.32 6.03
N SER A 277 0.99 -7.45 5.50
CA SER A 277 1.98 -6.71 6.26
C SER A 277 1.63 -5.22 6.27
N VAL A 278 1.92 -4.56 7.40
CA VAL A 278 1.79 -3.12 7.57
C VAL A 278 3.15 -2.57 7.97
N SER A 279 3.62 -1.57 7.24
CA SER A 279 4.88 -0.89 7.49
C SER A 279 4.70 0.62 7.49
N SER A 280 5.57 1.32 8.22
CA SER A 280 5.64 2.77 8.21
C SER A 280 7.05 3.25 7.98
N SER A 281 7.18 4.34 7.20
CA SER A 281 8.46 4.93 6.85
C SER A 281 8.36 6.47 6.76
N SER A 282 9.48 7.15 6.87
CA SER A 282 9.59 8.61 6.72
C SER A 282 10.84 8.96 5.90
N ILE A 283 10.94 10.19 5.40
CA ILE A 283 12.13 10.61 4.65
C ILE A 283 13.32 10.79 5.60
N ALA A 284 14.47 10.20 5.25
CA ALA A 284 15.69 10.18 6.05
C ALA A 284 16.12 11.55 6.63
N SER A 285 16.00 12.62 5.83
CA SER A 285 16.39 13.97 6.25
C SER A 285 15.57 14.51 7.43
N ARG A 286 14.38 13.98 7.72
CA ARG A 286 13.57 14.35 8.89
C ARG A 286 14.03 13.66 10.19
N MET A 287 14.70 12.51 10.08
CA MET A 287 15.18 11.75 11.25
C MET A 287 16.39 12.43 11.92
N ILE A 288 17.18 13.19 11.16
CA ILE A 288 18.37 13.88 11.68
C ILE A 288 18.01 15.06 12.59
N TYR A 289 16.83 15.66 12.42
CA TYR A 289 16.37 16.84 13.18
C TYR A 289 15.41 16.51 14.33
N SER A 290 15.21 15.24 14.66
CA SER A 290 14.31 14.77 15.72
C SER A 290 15.02 14.12 16.92
N GLY A 291 16.35 14.25 16.99
CA GLY A 291 17.18 13.87 18.14
C GLY A 291 17.43 15.02 19.11
#